data_AF-A0A518B0N6-F1
#
_entry.id   AF-A0A518B0N6-F1
#
_cell.length_a   1.000
_cell.length_b   1.000
_cell.length_c   1.000
_cell.angle_alpha   90.00
_cell.angle_beta   90.00
_cell.angle_gamma   90.00
#
_symmetry.space_group_name_H-M   'P 1'
#
loop_
_entity.id
_entity.type
_entity.pdbx_description
1 polymer ?
#
loop_
_entity_poly.entity_id
_entity_poly.type
_entity_poly.pdbx_seq_one_letter_code
_entity_poly.pdbx_strand_id
1 'polypeptide(L)'
;MLNAVRPLPLILLLVGPLGCSGVNASKFEPIFKTADDIETSTPETFTEQRSLFNRALSTLEEQRLSSSERGVVRLLEQAAQEWLLADIAFDEYRQATDQRQRDAGLAHATEGLERGSRYVEKAKQLVSGGRLF
;
A
#
# COMPACT_ATOMS: atom_id res chain seq x y z
N MET A 1 20.25 -59.32 28.95
CA MET A 1 21.10 -58.13 28.77
C MET A 1 20.49 -57.25 27.69
N LEU A 2 20.15 -56.03 28.10
CA LEU A 2 19.62 -54.88 27.34
C LEU A 2 20.58 -54.52 26.18
N ASN A 3 20.25 -53.91 25.04
CA ASN A 3 19.18 -52.98 24.68
C ASN A 3 19.01 -52.97 23.15
N ALA A 4 17.77 -52.98 22.65
CA ALA A 4 17.45 -52.65 21.27
C ALA A 4 17.28 -51.12 21.15
N VAL A 5 18.18 -50.45 20.44
CA VAL A 5 18.07 -49.01 20.18
C VAL A 5 17.37 -48.83 18.84
N ARG A 6 16.07 -48.51 18.88
CA ARG A 6 15.33 -48.02 17.72
C ARG A 6 15.52 -46.50 17.62
N PRO A 7 16.00 -45.94 16.51
CA PRO A 7 15.99 -44.49 16.33
C PRO A 7 14.55 -44.02 16.05
N LEU A 8 14.05 -43.13 16.92
CA LEU A 8 12.81 -42.39 16.70
C LEU A 8 13.00 -41.38 15.55
N PRO A 9 12.04 -41.26 14.60
CA PRO A 9 12.04 -40.15 13.67
C PRO A 9 11.67 -38.86 14.41
N LEU A 10 12.61 -37.93 14.46
CA LEU A 10 12.40 -36.57 14.95
C LEU A 10 11.51 -35.81 13.95
N ILE A 11 10.21 -35.81 14.18
CA ILE A 11 9.27 -34.95 13.46
C ILE A 11 9.51 -33.52 13.96
N LEU A 12 10.34 -32.77 13.23
CA LEU A 12 10.44 -31.32 13.34
C LEU A 12 9.16 -30.70 12.78
N LEU A 13 8.14 -30.63 13.63
CA LEU A 13 6.98 -29.75 13.46
C LEU A 13 7.50 -28.31 13.58
N LEU A 14 7.92 -27.74 12.45
CA LEU A 14 8.07 -26.31 12.26
C LEU A 14 6.67 -25.68 12.34
N VAL A 15 6.21 -25.44 13.58
CA VAL A 15 5.12 -24.52 13.84
C VAL A 15 5.70 -23.12 13.66
N GLY A 16 5.68 -22.65 12.41
CA GLY A 16 5.90 -21.24 12.14
C GLY A 16 4.88 -20.42 12.94
N PRO A 17 5.26 -19.24 13.46
CA PRO A 17 4.30 -18.38 14.12
C PRO A 17 3.32 -17.87 13.07
N LEU A 18 2.18 -18.56 12.96
CA LEU A 18 1.00 -18.08 12.25
C LEU A 18 0.51 -16.83 12.98
N GLY A 19 1.08 -15.69 12.62
CA GLY A 19 0.41 -14.41 12.82
C GLY A 19 -0.84 -14.44 11.96
N CYS A 20 -1.97 -14.83 12.56
CA CYS A 20 -3.29 -14.80 11.95
C CYS A 20 -3.76 -13.36 11.73
N SER A 21 -3.00 -12.56 10.98
CA SER A 21 -3.61 -11.47 10.23
C SER A 21 -4.57 -12.16 9.26
N GLY A 22 -5.89 -12.03 9.45
CA GLY A 22 -6.91 -12.60 8.56
C GLY A 22 -6.95 -11.97 7.16
N VAL A 23 -5.80 -11.47 6.71
CA VAL A 23 -5.56 -10.69 5.50
C VAL A 23 -4.56 -11.45 4.65
N ASN A 24 -4.95 -11.78 3.43
CA ASN A 24 -4.04 -12.43 2.50
C ASN A 24 -3.12 -11.38 1.85
N ALA A 25 -1.88 -11.27 2.34
CA ALA A 25 -0.92 -10.26 1.89
C ALA A 25 -0.64 -10.29 0.38
N SER A 26 -0.65 -11.46 -0.26
CA SER A 26 -0.34 -11.56 -1.69
C SER A 26 -1.39 -10.89 -2.59
N LYS A 27 -2.62 -10.68 -2.11
CA LYS A 27 -3.64 -9.91 -2.84
C LYS A 27 -3.26 -8.43 -2.97
N PHE A 28 -2.52 -7.89 -2.01
CA PHE A 28 -2.20 -6.47 -1.90
C PHE A 28 -0.82 -6.11 -2.48
N GLU A 29 0.05 -7.09 -2.72
CA GLU A 29 1.38 -6.86 -3.27
C GLU A 29 1.38 -6.02 -4.57
N PRO A 30 0.49 -6.27 -5.56
CA PRO A 30 0.49 -5.47 -6.79
C PRO A 30 0.14 -3.99 -6.56
N ILE A 31 -0.79 -3.70 -5.63
CA ILE A 31 -1.21 -2.33 -5.35
C ILE A 31 -0.22 -1.59 -4.44
N PHE A 32 0.48 -2.29 -3.54
CA PHE A 32 1.56 -1.67 -2.77
C PHE A 32 2.76 -1.33 -3.65
N LYS A 33 3.07 -2.16 -4.65
CA LYS A 33 4.10 -1.82 -5.63
C LYS A 33 3.77 -0.53 -6.38
N THR A 34 2.53 -0.38 -6.88
CA THR A 34 2.14 0.86 -7.57
C THR A 34 2.07 2.07 -6.63
N ALA A 35 1.78 1.85 -5.33
CA ALA A 35 1.87 2.89 -4.32
C ALA A 35 3.32 3.39 -4.12
N ASP A 36 4.29 2.47 -4.07
CA ASP A 36 5.71 2.82 -3.95
C ASP A 36 6.21 3.60 -5.19
N ASP A 37 5.71 3.25 -6.38
CA ASP A 37 6.00 3.98 -7.62
C ASP A 37 5.45 5.43 -7.59
N ILE A 38 4.35 5.68 -6.87
CA ILE A 38 3.80 7.03 -6.68
C ILE A 38 4.71 7.88 -5.80
N GLU A 39 5.29 7.33 -4.73
CA GLU A 39 6.13 8.09 -3.79
C GLU A 39 7.40 8.66 -4.44
N THR A 40 7.87 8.01 -5.50
CA THR A 40 9.06 8.41 -6.24
C THR A 40 8.75 9.13 -7.57
N SER A 41 7.48 9.39 -7.84
CA SER A 41 7.03 10.01 -9.09
C SER A 41 7.29 11.52 -9.13
N THR A 42 7.42 12.06 -10.34
CA THR A 42 7.48 13.51 -10.58
C THR A 42 6.10 14.05 -10.92
N PRO A 43 5.88 15.38 -10.90
CA PRO A 43 4.61 15.97 -11.33
C PRO A 43 4.15 15.50 -12.72
N GLU A 44 5.09 15.26 -13.64
CA GLU A 44 4.82 14.82 -15.01
C GLU A 44 4.35 13.36 -15.10
N THR A 45 4.85 12.49 -14.23
CA THR A 45 4.53 11.06 -14.24
C THR A 45 3.42 10.69 -13.25
N PHE A 46 3.11 11.57 -12.30
CA PHE A 46 2.21 11.29 -11.18
C PHE A 46 0.81 10.83 -11.62
N THR A 47 0.20 11.50 -12.59
CA THR A 47 -1.14 11.16 -13.09
C THR A 47 -1.21 9.73 -13.64
N GLU A 48 -0.17 9.29 -14.35
CA GLU A 48 -0.07 7.91 -14.87
C GLU A 48 0.02 6.90 -13.72
N GLN A 49 0.89 7.15 -12.74
CA GLN A 49 1.07 6.27 -11.59
C GLN A 49 -0.20 6.17 -10.74
N ARG A 50 -0.87 7.30 -10.46
CA ARG A 50 -2.18 7.32 -9.81
C ARG A 50 -3.21 6.49 -10.56
N SER A 51 -3.20 6.55 -11.90
CA SER A 51 -4.11 5.75 -12.74
C SER A 51 -3.79 4.25 -12.70
N LEU A 52 -2.51 3.87 -12.59
CA LEU A 52 -2.11 2.47 -12.37
C LEU A 52 -2.56 1.97 -10.99
N PHE A 53 -2.39 2.77 -9.95
CA PHE A 53 -2.87 2.46 -8.61
C PHE A 53 -4.38 2.27 -8.57
N ASN A 54 -5.16 3.19 -9.15
CA ASN A 54 -6.63 3.07 -9.20
C ASN A 54 -7.09 1.82 -9.95
N ARG A 55 -6.42 1.45 -11.05
CA ARG A 55 -6.71 0.19 -11.75
C ARG A 55 -6.43 -1.02 -10.87
N ALA A 56 -5.30 -1.04 -10.17
CA ALA A 56 -4.97 -2.11 -9.23
C ALA A 56 -5.98 -2.19 -8.07
N LEU A 57 -6.47 -1.04 -7.58
CA LEU A 57 -7.50 -0.96 -6.54
C LEU A 57 -8.82 -1.56 -7.02
N SER A 58 -9.30 -1.18 -8.20
CA SER A 58 -10.53 -1.75 -8.78
C SER A 58 -10.39 -3.27 -9.00
N THR A 59 -9.26 -3.74 -9.51
CA THR A 59 -9.01 -5.19 -9.66
C THR A 59 -8.99 -5.93 -8.32
N LEU A 60 -8.53 -5.29 -7.24
CA LEU A 60 -8.55 -5.87 -5.90
C LEU A 60 -9.99 -5.93 -5.33
N GLU A 61 -10.80 -4.90 -5.57
CA GLU A 61 -12.20 -4.81 -5.14
C GLU A 61 -13.10 -5.88 -5.81
N GLU A 62 -12.77 -6.29 -7.02
CA GLU A 62 -13.45 -7.38 -7.74
C GLU A 62 -13.22 -8.77 -7.10
N GLN A 63 -12.20 -8.90 -6.25
CA GLN A 63 -11.90 -10.16 -5.58
C GLN A 63 -12.81 -10.40 -4.37
N ARG A 64 -12.87 -11.65 -3.92
CA ARG A 64 -13.53 -11.97 -2.65
C ARG A 64 -12.68 -11.49 -1.48
N LEU A 65 -13.13 -10.44 -0.80
CA LEU A 65 -12.48 -9.84 0.35
C LEU A 65 -13.12 -10.23 1.69
N SER A 66 -12.28 -10.52 2.69
CA SER A 66 -12.67 -10.66 4.09
C SER A 66 -13.03 -9.30 4.70
N SER A 67 -13.64 -9.31 5.89
CA SER A 67 -13.93 -8.05 6.60
C SER A 67 -12.67 -7.27 6.98
N SER A 68 -11.58 -7.97 7.32
CA SER A 68 -10.28 -7.35 7.60
C SER A 68 -9.65 -6.79 6.33
N GLU A 69 -9.72 -7.53 5.21
CA GLU A 69 -9.23 -7.08 3.90
C GLU A 69 -9.97 -5.82 3.41
N ARG A 70 -11.30 -5.74 3.65
CA ARG A 70 -12.07 -4.51 3.39
C ARG A 70 -11.64 -3.31 4.25
N GLY A 71 -11.08 -3.55 5.43
CA GLY A 71 -10.45 -2.49 6.22
C GLY A 71 -9.21 -1.90 5.53
N VAL A 72 -8.39 -2.76 4.93
CA VAL A 72 -7.21 -2.36 4.16
C VAL A 72 -7.61 -1.61 2.89
N VAL A 73 -8.60 -2.11 2.15
CA VAL A 73 -9.12 -1.44 0.94
C VAL A 73 -9.63 -0.03 1.23
N ARG A 74 -10.37 0.17 2.34
CA ARG A 74 -10.82 1.52 2.72
C ARG A 74 -9.68 2.51 2.96
N LEU A 75 -8.54 2.07 3.50
CA LEU A 75 -7.35 2.93 3.62
C LEU A 75 -6.77 3.25 2.24
N LEU A 76 -6.75 2.28 1.33
CA LEU A 76 -6.27 2.47 -0.05
C LEU A 76 -7.18 3.42 -0.85
N GLU A 77 -8.49 3.35 -0.65
CA GLU A 77 -9.46 4.32 -1.19
C GLU A 77 -9.21 5.73 -0.67
N GLN A 78 -8.90 5.87 0.64
CA GLN A 78 -8.53 7.17 1.21
C GLN A 78 -7.21 7.69 0.62
N ALA A 79 -6.22 6.82 0.40
CA ALA A 79 -4.99 7.19 -0.30
C ALA A 79 -5.27 7.70 -1.72
N ALA A 80 -6.11 6.99 -2.48
CA ALA A 80 -6.51 7.37 -3.83
C ALA A 80 -7.17 8.76 -3.88
N GLN A 81 -8.00 9.09 -2.89
CA GLN A 81 -8.66 10.39 -2.79
C GLN A 81 -7.65 11.52 -2.54
N GLU A 82 -6.73 11.33 -1.61
CA GLU A 82 -5.68 12.32 -1.34
C GLU A 82 -4.77 12.55 -2.55
N TRP A 83 -4.42 11.47 -3.25
CA TRP A 83 -3.63 11.57 -4.48
C TRP A 83 -4.40 12.19 -5.64
N LEU A 84 -5.72 12.05 -5.70
CA LEU A 84 -6.53 12.81 -6.66
C LEU A 84 -6.45 14.32 -6.38
N LEU A 85 -6.52 14.73 -5.10
CA LEU A 85 -6.36 16.14 -4.72
C LEU A 85 -4.95 16.65 -5.05
N ALA A 86 -3.93 15.82 -4.86
CA ALA A 86 -2.57 16.15 -5.27
C ALA A 86 -2.45 16.33 -6.81
N ASP A 87 -3.14 15.51 -7.60
CA ASP A 87 -3.15 15.63 -9.07
C ASP A 87 -3.76 16.96 -9.52
N ILE A 88 -4.87 17.36 -8.88
CA ILE A 88 -5.51 18.66 -9.13
C ILE A 88 -4.56 19.81 -8.77
N ALA A 89 -3.86 19.73 -7.65
CA ALA A 89 -2.86 20.73 -7.27
C ALA A 89 -1.64 20.75 -8.22
N PHE A 90 -1.25 19.60 -8.77
CA PHE A 90 -0.24 19.55 -9.84
C PHE A 90 -0.73 20.17 -11.14
N ASP A 91 -2.01 20.07 -11.48
CA ASP A 91 -2.58 20.79 -12.62
C ASP A 91 -2.49 22.31 -12.43
N GLU A 92 -2.80 22.80 -11.22
CA GLU A 92 -2.61 24.22 -10.88
C GLU A 92 -1.15 24.64 -11.01
N TYR A 93 -0.21 23.84 -10.49
CA TYR A 93 1.23 24.04 -10.65
C TYR A 93 1.64 24.13 -12.13
N ARG A 94 1.16 23.23 -12.97
CA ARG A 94 1.47 23.18 -14.41
C ARG A 94 0.92 24.40 -15.17
N GLN A 95 -0.24 24.90 -14.77
CA GLN A 95 -0.93 26.01 -15.43
C GLN A 95 -0.50 27.39 -14.90
N ALA A 96 0.14 27.45 -13.74
CA ALA A 96 0.53 28.69 -13.08
C ALA A 96 1.57 29.49 -13.89
N THR A 97 1.25 30.76 -14.13
CA THR A 97 2.07 31.68 -14.93
C THR A 97 3.17 32.35 -14.10
N ASP A 98 2.96 32.55 -12.80
CA ASP A 98 3.94 33.11 -11.89
C ASP A 98 4.48 32.09 -10.87
N GLN A 99 5.65 32.39 -10.31
CA GLN A 99 6.38 31.47 -9.43
C GLN A 99 5.65 31.23 -8.11
N ARG A 100 4.98 32.24 -7.56
CA ARG A 100 4.30 32.11 -6.27
C ARG A 100 3.13 31.13 -6.36
N GLN A 101 2.39 31.16 -7.46
CA GLN A 101 1.33 30.19 -7.71
C GLN A 101 1.88 28.77 -7.92
N ARG A 102 3.00 28.64 -8.66
CA ARG A 102 3.70 27.35 -8.80
C ARG A 102 4.10 26.79 -7.43
N ASP A 103 4.77 27.59 -6.61
CA ASP A 103 5.22 27.15 -5.29
C ASP A 103 4.04 26.72 -4.39
N ALA A 104 2.92 27.45 -4.44
CA ALA A 104 1.71 27.10 -3.70
C ALA A 104 1.08 25.78 -4.18
N GLY A 105 0.90 25.61 -5.50
CA GLY A 105 0.36 24.38 -6.08
C GLY A 105 1.24 23.16 -5.77
N LEU A 106 2.57 23.33 -5.87
CA LEU A 106 3.53 22.30 -5.49
C LEU A 106 3.42 21.92 -4.01
N ALA A 107 3.34 22.91 -3.11
CA ALA A 107 3.19 22.67 -1.67
C ALA A 107 1.91 21.90 -1.34
N HIS A 108 0.77 22.29 -1.92
CA HIS A 108 -0.50 21.57 -1.75
C HIS A 108 -0.44 20.14 -2.29
N ALA A 109 0.18 19.95 -3.47
CA ALA A 109 0.35 18.63 -4.06
C ALA A 109 1.21 17.73 -3.15
N THR A 110 2.33 18.24 -2.64
CA THR A 110 3.18 17.51 -1.69
C THR A 110 2.42 17.12 -0.42
N GLU A 111 1.59 18.00 0.14
CA GLU A 111 0.78 17.68 1.32
C GLU A 111 -0.21 16.53 1.04
N GLY A 112 -0.84 16.53 -0.13
CA GLY A 112 -1.72 15.45 -0.59
C GLY A 112 -0.98 14.13 -0.78
N LEU A 113 0.23 14.16 -1.37
CA LEU A 113 1.11 13.00 -1.50
C LEU A 113 1.40 12.37 -0.15
N GLU A 114 1.86 13.17 0.82
CA GLU A 114 2.18 12.69 2.16
C GLU A 114 0.97 12.13 2.89
N ARG A 115 -0.21 12.75 2.77
CA ARG A 115 -1.45 12.21 3.34
C ARG A 115 -1.79 10.86 2.74
N GLY A 116 -1.70 10.72 1.42
CA GLY A 116 -1.91 9.46 0.72
C GLY A 116 -0.94 8.36 1.17
N SER A 117 0.37 8.65 1.21
CA SER A 117 1.40 7.73 1.71
C SER A 117 1.14 7.28 3.13
N ARG A 118 0.69 8.17 4.03
CA ARG A 118 0.32 7.79 5.41
C ARG A 118 -0.81 6.76 5.46
N TYR A 119 -1.77 6.80 4.55
CA TYR A 119 -2.82 5.77 4.46
C TYR A 119 -2.30 4.45 3.92
N VAL A 120 -1.41 4.49 2.91
CA VAL A 120 -0.73 3.30 2.38
C VAL A 120 0.11 2.61 3.47
N GLU A 121 0.88 3.37 4.24
CA GLU A 121 1.69 2.81 5.32
C GLU A 121 0.82 2.15 6.41
N LYS A 122 -0.31 2.76 6.77
CA LYS A 122 -1.30 2.12 7.65
C LYS A 122 -1.86 0.82 7.04
N ALA A 123 -2.14 0.82 5.74
CA ALA A 123 -2.63 -0.36 5.03
C ALA A 123 -1.58 -1.49 5.05
N LYS A 124 -0.31 -1.18 4.76
CA LYS A 124 0.82 -2.12 4.85
C LYS A 124 0.97 -2.68 6.27
N GLN A 125 0.86 -1.85 7.31
CA GLN A 125 0.90 -2.29 8.71
C GLN A 125 -0.22 -3.26 9.09
N LEU A 126 -1.45 -3.03 8.59
CA LEU A 126 -2.57 -3.95 8.80
C LEU A 126 -2.33 -5.30 8.10
N VAL A 127 -1.77 -5.28 6.89
CA VAL A 127 -1.43 -6.50 6.14
C VAL A 127 -0.32 -7.28 6.85
N SER A 128 0.74 -6.61 7.31
CA SER A 128 1.89 -7.25 7.99
C SER A 128 1.63 -7.65 9.44
N GLY A 129 0.45 -7.35 10.01
CA GLY A 129 0.11 -7.71 11.38
C GLY A 129 0.82 -6.87 12.45
N GLY A 130 1.18 -5.63 12.14
CA GLY A 130 1.74 -4.67 13.11
C GLY A 130 3.20 -4.90 13.52
N ARG A 131 3.96 -5.72 12.78
CA ARG A 131 5.42 -5.80 12.91
C ARG A 131 6.08 -5.26 11.66
N LEU A 132 6.36 -3.96 11.64
CA LEU A 132 7.48 -3.44 10.85
C LEU A 132 8.68 -3.36 11.81
N PHE A 133 9.82 -3.84 11.32
CA PHE A 133 11.12 -3.82 11.97
C PHE A 133 11.58 -2.40 12.28
#